data_AF-A0A3D5EJ79-F1
#
_entry.id   AF-A0A3D5EJ79-F1
#
_cell.length_a   1.000
_cell.length_b   1.000
_cell.length_c   1.000
_cell.angle_alpha   90.00
_cell.angle_beta   90.00
_cell.angle_gamma   90.00
#
_symmetry.space_group_name_H-M   'P 1'
#
loop_
_entity.id
_entity.type
_entity.pdbx_description
1 polymer ?
#
loop_
_entity_poly.entity_id
_entity_poly.type
_entity_poly.pdbx_seq_one_letter_code
_entity_poly.pdbx_strand_id
1 'polypeptide(L)'
;MITQYSAIEEYKLTTGTPIKRQAEYCADQLIADLTKRDYWKDATHENKTEELRKLFDEIDCRMGKSKRTTILKSVLHERLIGRPFRTKPQRQTTFDSSAEACFKLLIKAYHLVLHEIETTYVPASELRLQWLFFLSTVHGGLCNHEMLDALAAKLEDKNKFITYHHGYLSVHLIFNSEAHPTNYVIDENRFTSRSWYPDPISFAALVGVLKCGKSILPLQKNAFCYIEDLLNRTLPDASVNVFKSDSWLHGLSLVFERLHTHSCPAFLGATIRGKITSCSDHSAMS
;
A
#
# COMPACT_ATOMS: atom_id res chain seq x y z
N MET A 1 33.37 -32.52 -11.24
CA MET A 1 32.15 -31.72 -11.46
C MET A 1 31.61 -31.33 -10.09
N ILE A 2 31.85 -30.11 -9.61
CA ILE A 2 31.20 -29.62 -8.38
C ILE A 2 29.79 -29.23 -8.81
N THR A 3 28.79 -29.96 -8.35
CA THR A 3 27.37 -29.70 -8.65
C THR A 3 27.02 -28.30 -8.16
N GLN A 4 26.58 -27.42 -9.07
CA GLN A 4 26.07 -26.10 -8.72
C GLN A 4 25.05 -26.27 -7.58
N TYR A 5 25.31 -25.57 -6.47
CA TYR A 5 24.48 -25.53 -5.27
C TYR A 5 24.53 -26.76 -4.34
N SER A 6 25.67 -27.44 -4.20
CA SER A 6 25.87 -28.48 -3.17
C SER A 6 25.57 -27.99 -1.75
N ALA A 7 25.75 -26.70 -1.48
CA ALA A 7 25.40 -26.05 -0.21
C ALA A 7 23.90 -26.16 0.15
N ILE A 8 23.01 -26.25 -0.84
CA ILE A 8 21.56 -26.43 -0.60
C ILE A 8 21.29 -27.85 -0.06
N GLU A 9 21.94 -28.87 -0.62
CA GLU A 9 21.80 -30.26 -0.18
C GLU A 9 22.44 -30.48 1.21
N GLU A 10 23.57 -29.84 1.49
CA GLU A 10 24.20 -29.87 2.81
C GLU A 10 23.31 -29.18 3.87
N TYR A 11 22.74 -28.02 3.54
CA TYR A 11 21.79 -27.31 4.39
C TYR A 11 20.52 -28.14 4.70
N LYS A 12 20.05 -28.94 3.74
CA LYS A 12 18.93 -29.86 3.91
C LYS A 12 19.22 -30.94 4.96
N LEU A 13 20.44 -31.46 4.98
CA LEU A 13 20.85 -32.59 5.83
C LEU A 13 21.38 -32.18 7.21
N THR A 14 21.73 -30.91 7.42
CA THR A 14 22.34 -30.46 8.68
C THR A 14 21.32 -30.43 9.83
N THR A 15 21.65 -31.06 10.95
CA THR A 15 20.84 -31.09 12.20
C THR A 15 21.65 -30.55 13.39
N GLY A 16 20.97 -30.16 14.49
CA GLY A 16 21.63 -29.73 15.74
C GLY A 16 22.07 -28.27 15.85
N THR A 17 22.21 -27.51 14.75
CA THR A 17 22.53 -26.06 14.77
C THR A 17 21.27 -25.21 14.56
N PRO A 18 21.17 -23.98 15.11
CA PRO A 18 20.05 -23.09 14.84
C PRO A 18 19.84 -22.85 13.33
N ILE A 19 18.61 -23.06 12.86
CA ILE A 19 18.24 -22.99 11.43
C ILE A 19 18.69 -21.69 10.75
N LYS A 20 18.69 -20.57 11.49
CA LYS A 20 19.14 -19.26 10.98
C LYS A 20 20.64 -19.22 10.70
N ARG A 21 21.49 -19.73 11.61
CA ARG A 21 22.94 -19.79 11.41
C ARG A 21 23.32 -20.72 10.25
N GLN A 22 22.61 -21.82 10.11
CA GLN A 22 22.77 -22.74 8.98
C GLN A 22 22.38 -22.05 7.65
N ALA A 23 21.33 -21.22 7.67
CA ALA A 23 20.91 -20.46 6.50
C ALA A 23 21.92 -19.36 6.12
N GLU A 24 22.50 -18.69 7.11
CA GLU A 24 23.59 -17.72 6.92
C GLU A 24 24.81 -18.36 6.26
N TYR A 25 25.26 -19.51 6.77
CA TYR A 25 26.36 -20.25 6.17
C TYR A 25 26.07 -20.70 4.74
N CYS A 26 24.88 -21.27 4.50
CA CYS A 26 24.47 -21.67 3.15
C CYS A 26 24.38 -20.46 2.21
N ALA A 27 23.83 -19.34 2.67
CA ALA A 27 23.76 -18.11 1.88
C ALA A 27 25.15 -17.58 1.52
N ASP A 28 26.10 -17.56 2.46
CA ASP A 28 27.47 -17.11 2.21
C ASP A 28 28.17 -17.97 1.13
N GLN A 29 27.97 -19.29 1.14
CA GLN A 29 28.48 -20.19 0.10
C GLN A 29 27.83 -19.94 -1.27
N LEU A 30 26.50 -19.80 -1.30
CA LEU A 30 25.77 -19.50 -2.52
C LEU A 30 26.19 -18.14 -3.13
N ILE A 31 26.40 -17.13 -2.29
CA ILE A 31 26.87 -15.81 -2.70
C ILE A 31 28.32 -15.88 -3.21
N ALA A 32 29.19 -16.64 -2.54
CA ALA A 32 30.56 -16.86 -3.02
C ALA A 32 30.59 -17.51 -4.41
N ASP A 33 29.71 -18.47 -4.67
CA ASP A 33 29.60 -19.11 -5.99
C ASP A 33 29.01 -18.18 -7.07
N LEU A 34 28.09 -17.28 -6.69
CA LEU A 34 27.52 -16.28 -7.58
C LEU A 34 28.51 -15.15 -7.92
N THR A 35 29.29 -14.69 -6.93
CA THR A 35 30.25 -13.59 -7.07
C THR A 35 31.53 -13.99 -7.80
N LYS A 36 31.91 -15.28 -7.79
CA LYS A 36 32.98 -15.84 -8.64
C LYS A 36 32.69 -15.74 -10.14
N ARG A 37 31.44 -15.46 -10.55
CA ARG A 37 31.06 -15.41 -11.97
C ARG A 37 31.33 -14.05 -12.64
N ASP A 38 31.93 -13.09 -11.95
CA ASP A 38 32.14 -11.67 -12.33
C ASP A 38 30.86 -10.88 -12.68
N TYR A 39 29.84 -11.54 -13.22
CA TYR A 39 28.50 -11.07 -13.55
C TYR A 39 27.83 -10.27 -12.42
N TRP A 40 27.98 -10.69 -11.16
CA TRP A 40 27.30 -10.01 -10.03
C TRP A 40 27.88 -8.64 -9.69
N LYS A 41 29.15 -8.39 -10.00
CA LYS A 41 29.81 -7.10 -9.72
C LYS A 41 29.29 -6.00 -10.65
N ASP A 42 29.06 -6.35 -11.92
CA ASP A 42 28.69 -5.39 -12.97
C ASP A 42 27.20 -5.45 -13.36
N ALA A 43 26.41 -6.35 -12.77
CA ALA A 43 24.98 -6.46 -13.05
C ALA A 43 24.19 -5.24 -12.55
N THR A 44 23.29 -4.74 -13.42
CA THR A 44 22.25 -3.77 -13.07
C THR A 44 21.32 -4.32 -11.99
N HIS A 45 20.57 -3.44 -11.32
CA HIS A 45 19.60 -3.83 -10.28
C HIS A 45 18.55 -4.82 -10.81
N GLU A 46 18.09 -4.64 -12.04
CA GLU A 46 17.12 -5.52 -12.71
C GLU A 46 17.71 -6.93 -12.95
N ASN A 47 18.96 -7.01 -13.43
CA ASN A 47 19.64 -8.29 -13.64
C ASN A 47 19.87 -9.06 -12.34
N LYS A 48 20.21 -8.35 -11.25
CA LYS A 48 20.34 -8.94 -9.91
C LYS A 48 19.02 -9.51 -9.39
N THR A 49 17.91 -8.82 -9.69
CA THR A 49 16.57 -9.24 -9.28
C THR A 49 16.14 -10.52 -10.02
N GLU A 50 16.39 -10.60 -11.34
CA GLU A 50 16.02 -11.78 -12.12
C GLU A 50 16.90 -13.00 -11.78
N GLU A 51 18.20 -12.83 -11.56
CA GLU A 51 19.06 -13.93 -11.10
C GLU A 51 18.70 -14.41 -9.70
N LEU A 52 18.32 -13.49 -8.80
CA LEU A 52 17.82 -13.86 -7.49
C LEU A 52 16.51 -14.64 -7.59
N ARG A 53 15.63 -14.31 -8.54
CA ARG A 53 14.40 -15.05 -8.82
C ARG A 53 14.70 -16.49 -9.25
N LYS A 54 15.62 -16.67 -10.21
CA LYS A 54 16.07 -18.00 -10.65
C LYS A 54 16.64 -18.83 -9.51
N LEU A 55 17.47 -18.22 -8.65
CA LEU A 55 18.01 -18.88 -7.46
C LEU A 55 16.91 -19.32 -6.50
N PHE A 56 15.87 -18.50 -6.32
CA PHE A 56 14.74 -18.84 -5.47
C PHE A 56 13.88 -19.97 -6.05
N ASP A 57 13.70 -20.02 -7.35
CA ASP A 57 13.00 -21.11 -8.03
C ASP A 57 13.77 -22.44 -7.87
N GLU A 58 15.11 -22.39 -7.99
CA GLU A 58 15.97 -23.55 -7.79
C GLU A 58 15.92 -24.05 -6.33
N ILE A 59 15.94 -23.14 -5.36
CA ILE A 59 15.79 -23.49 -3.94
C ILE A 59 14.43 -24.15 -3.68
N ASP A 60 13.35 -23.64 -4.27
CA ASP A 60 12.02 -24.25 -4.13
C ASP A 60 11.96 -25.64 -4.78
N CYS A 61 12.57 -25.82 -5.94
CA CYS A 61 12.62 -27.12 -6.61
C CYS A 61 13.36 -28.18 -5.78
N ARG A 62 14.46 -27.82 -5.11
CA ARG A 62 15.30 -28.78 -4.36
C ARG A 62 14.85 -29.03 -2.92
N MET A 63 14.30 -28.01 -2.27
CA MET A 63 13.94 -28.06 -0.85
C MET A 63 12.43 -28.14 -0.60
N GLY A 64 11.60 -27.81 -1.58
CA GLY A 64 10.16 -27.63 -1.39
C GLY A 64 9.82 -26.43 -0.49
N LYS A 65 8.53 -26.23 -0.22
CA LYS A 65 8.04 -25.16 0.66
C LYS A 65 8.23 -25.57 2.12
N SER A 66 9.25 -25.03 2.79
CA SER A 66 9.55 -25.31 4.20
C SER A 66 10.00 -24.06 4.96
N LYS A 67 9.97 -24.12 6.30
CA LYS A 67 10.50 -23.03 7.15
C LYS A 67 11.98 -22.76 6.86
N ARG A 68 12.77 -23.79 6.55
CA ARG A 68 14.18 -23.67 6.18
C ARG A 68 14.34 -22.93 4.85
N THR A 69 13.53 -23.29 3.86
CA THR A 69 13.49 -22.63 2.55
C THR A 69 13.20 -21.13 2.69
N THR A 70 12.18 -20.76 3.49
CA THR A 70 11.82 -19.35 3.72
C THR A 70 12.94 -18.56 4.40
N ILE A 71 13.60 -19.15 5.41
CA ILE A 71 14.70 -18.50 6.13
C ILE A 71 15.91 -18.31 5.21
N LEU A 72 16.28 -19.32 4.42
CA LEU A 72 17.39 -19.21 3.46
C LEU A 72 17.16 -18.11 2.42
N LYS A 73 15.95 -18.07 1.82
CA LYS A 73 15.60 -17.00 0.87
C LYS A 73 15.62 -15.62 1.53
N SER A 74 15.19 -15.51 2.79
CA SER A 74 15.27 -14.28 3.58
C SER A 74 16.69 -13.76 3.73
N VAL A 75 17.62 -14.64 4.12
CA VAL A 75 19.03 -14.26 4.32
C VAL A 75 19.69 -13.89 2.99
N LEU A 76 19.43 -14.65 1.92
CA LEU A 76 19.96 -14.36 0.59
C LEU A 76 19.51 -12.99 0.06
N HIS A 77 18.22 -12.68 0.17
CA HIS A 77 17.68 -11.39 -0.25
C HIS A 77 18.27 -10.24 0.58
N GLU A 78 18.39 -10.41 1.90
CA GLU A 78 18.98 -9.42 2.79
C GLU A 78 20.44 -9.13 2.43
N ARG A 79 21.24 -10.17 2.16
CA ARG A 79 22.66 -10.02 1.83
C ARG A 79 22.91 -9.44 0.43
N LEU A 80 22.07 -9.78 -0.54
CA LEU A 80 22.28 -9.38 -1.95
C LEU A 80 21.60 -8.05 -2.30
N ILE A 81 20.46 -7.73 -1.67
CA ILE A 81 19.65 -6.53 -1.97
C ILE A 81 19.66 -5.53 -0.79
N GLY A 82 20.11 -5.94 0.40
CA GLY A 82 20.11 -5.07 1.59
C GLY A 82 18.74 -4.93 2.25
N ARG A 83 17.76 -5.77 1.87
CA ARG A 83 16.38 -5.75 2.39
C ARG A 83 15.89 -7.17 2.67
N PRO A 84 15.04 -7.43 3.68
CA PRO A 84 14.50 -8.77 3.92
C PRO A 84 13.52 -9.24 2.82
N PHE A 85 13.62 -10.52 2.42
CA PHE A 85 12.87 -11.14 1.29
C PHE A 85 11.35 -11.05 1.38
N ARG A 86 10.83 -10.93 2.60
CA ARG A 86 9.42 -10.76 2.96
C ARG A 86 9.43 -10.53 4.45
N THR A 87 9.54 -9.28 4.87
CA THR A 87 9.02 -8.94 6.18
C THR A 87 7.52 -9.21 6.11
N LYS A 88 7.03 -10.24 6.84
CA LYS A 88 5.67 -10.10 7.37
C LYS A 88 5.64 -8.69 7.97
N PRO A 89 4.69 -7.82 7.59
CA PRO A 89 4.63 -6.50 8.18
C PRO A 89 4.73 -6.71 9.69
N GLN A 90 5.83 -6.22 10.28
CA GLN A 90 5.95 -6.30 11.73
C GLN A 90 4.78 -5.49 12.22
N ARG A 91 3.89 -6.16 12.97
CA ARG A 91 2.78 -5.49 13.64
C ARG A 91 3.42 -4.38 14.46
N GLN A 92 3.30 -3.13 14.02
CA GLN A 92 3.61 -2.00 14.88
C GLN A 92 2.60 -2.09 16.01
N THR A 93 3.04 -2.58 17.16
CA THR A 93 2.22 -2.62 18.38
C THR A 93 2.16 -1.25 19.04
N THR A 94 3.01 -0.33 18.60
CA THR A 94 3.12 1.05 19.10
C THR A 94 3.29 1.97 17.91
N PHE A 95 2.34 2.88 17.75
CA PHE A 95 2.47 4.02 16.85
C PHE A 95 3.43 5.03 17.48
N ASP A 96 4.29 5.65 16.67
CA ASP A 96 5.17 6.70 17.17
C ASP A 96 4.38 7.97 17.51
N SER A 97 5.04 8.90 18.21
CA SER A 97 4.42 10.17 18.61
C SER A 97 4.00 11.03 17.43
N SER A 98 4.60 10.86 16.25
CA SER A 98 4.27 11.58 15.03
C SER A 98 2.98 11.07 14.40
N ALA A 99 2.77 9.76 14.37
CA ALA A 99 1.52 9.13 13.96
C ALA A 99 0.37 9.53 14.88
N GLU A 100 0.59 9.55 16.20
CA GLU A 100 -0.40 10.02 17.19
C GLU A 100 -0.77 11.49 17.01
N ALA A 101 0.23 12.35 16.76
CA ALA A 101 0.00 13.76 16.46
C ALA A 101 -0.82 13.91 15.17
N CYS A 102 -0.45 13.19 14.11
CA CYS A 102 -1.17 13.16 12.85
C CYS A 102 -2.61 12.69 13.03
N PHE A 103 -2.84 11.59 13.75
CA PHE A 103 -4.18 11.09 14.08
C PHE A 103 -5.02 12.17 14.77
N LYS A 104 -4.52 12.80 15.83
CA LYS A 104 -5.25 13.86 16.55
C LYS A 104 -5.60 15.03 15.64
N LEU A 105 -4.69 15.42 14.75
CA LEU A 105 -4.92 16.48 13.78
C LEU A 105 -5.95 16.10 12.71
N LEU A 106 -5.92 14.85 12.21
CA LEU A 106 -6.92 14.34 11.26
C LEU A 106 -8.32 14.33 11.87
N ILE A 107 -8.45 13.90 13.13
CA ILE A 107 -9.73 13.93 13.85
C ILE A 107 -10.22 15.37 14.04
N LYS A 108 -9.33 16.28 14.42
CA LYS A 108 -9.67 17.70 14.56
C LYS A 108 -10.12 18.30 13.22
N ALA A 109 -9.35 18.07 12.16
CA ALA A 109 -9.69 18.52 10.82
C ALA A 109 -11.04 17.95 10.37
N TYR A 110 -11.29 16.67 10.64
CA TYR A 110 -12.55 16.02 10.31
C TYR A 110 -13.76 16.73 10.93
N HIS A 111 -13.72 17.01 12.23
CA HIS A 111 -14.82 17.73 12.88
C HIS A 111 -15.01 19.14 12.34
N LEU A 112 -13.93 19.85 12.03
CA LEU A 112 -13.99 21.19 11.45
C LEU A 112 -14.55 21.18 10.03
N VAL A 113 -14.16 20.20 9.21
CA VAL A 113 -14.69 20.01 7.85
C VAL A 113 -16.17 19.65 7.88
N LEU A 114 -16.62 18.79 8.79
CA LEU A 114 -18.05 18.50 8.95
C LEU A 114 -18.85 19.75 9.32
N HIS A 115 -18.35 20.52 10.29
CA HIS A 115 -18.99 21.77 10.68
C HIS A 115 -19.04 22.78 9.52
N GLU A 116 -17.98 22.84 8.72
CA GLU A 116 -17.95 23.67 7.52
C GLU A 116 -19.01 23.23 6.49
N ILE A 117 -19.15 21.93 6.25
CA ILE A 117 -20.17 21.37 5.34
C ILE A 117 -21.58 21.76 5.80
N GLU A 118 -21.84 21.69 7.11
CA GLU A 118 -23.14 22.05 7.69
C GLU A 118 -23.45 23.55 7.59
N THR A 119 -22.43 24.39 7.61
CA THR A 119 -22.59 25.86 7.63
C THR A 119 -22.49 26.51 6.26
N THR A 120 -21.93 25.80 5.27
CA THR A 120 -21.72 26.33 3.91
C THR A 120 -22.88 25.96 2.98
N TYR A 121 -23.77 26.92 2.72
CA TYR A 121 -24.94 26.73 1.86
C TYR A 121 -24.62 26.52 0.37
N VAL A 122 -23.63 27.25 -0.16
CA VAL A 122 -23.28 27.21 -1.60
C VAL A 122 -21.77 27.09 -1.76
N PRO A 123 -21.20 25.88 -1.55
CA PRO A 123 -19.76 25.68 -1.68
C PRO A 123 -19.32 25.78 -3.15
N ALA A 124 -18.13 26.36 -3.36
CA ALA A 124 -17.47 26.37 -4.66
C ALA A 124 -17.11 24.94 -5.12
N SER A 125 -16.98 24.72 -6.43
CA SER A 125 -16.63 23.40 -6.99
C SER A 125 -15.33 22.84 -6.42
N GLU A 126 -14.32 23.69 -6.26
CA GLU A 126 -13.04 23.30 -5.68
C GLU A 126 -13.20 22.84 -4.22
N LEU A 127 -13.98 23.55 -3.41
CA LEU A 127 -14.23 23.16 -2.02
C LEU A 127 -14.95 21.81 -1.92
N ARG A 128 -15.85 21.51 -2.85
CA ARG A 128 -16.50 20.19 -2.93
C ARG A 128 -15.49 19.08 -3.27
N LEU A 129 -14.53 19.34 -4.15
CA LEU A 129 -13.43 18.39 -4.44
C LEU A 129 -12.55 18.17 -3.21
N GLN A 130 -12.18 19.25 -2.52
CA GLN A 130 -11.43 19.19 -1.27
C GLN A 130 -12.14 18.27 -0.25
N TRP A 131 -13.44 18.50 -0.02
CA TRP A 131 -14.24 17.65 0.85
C TRP A 131 -14.31 16.20 0.37
N LEU A 132 -14.50 15.96 -0.93
CA LEU A 132 -14.53 14.61 -1.49
C LEU A 132 -13.23 13.85 -1.21
N PHE A 133 -12.08 14.41 -1.58
CA PHE A 133 -10.80 13.71 -1.42
C PHE A 133 -10.48 13.48 0.06
N PHE A 134 -10.72 14.47 0.92
CA PHE A 134 -10.48 14.35 2.35
C PHE A 134 -11.39 13.31 3.01
N LEU A 135 -12.70 13.35 2.75
CA LEU A 135 -13.64 12.38 3.31
C LEU A 135 -13.41 10.98 2.75
N SER A 136 -13.10 10.84 1.46
CA SER A 136 -12.74 9.55 0.86
C SER A 136 -11.47 8.96 1.48
N THR A 137 -10.58 9.80 2.00
CA THR A 137 -9.40 9.35 2.72
C THR A 137 -9.74 8.95 4.15
N VAL A 138 -10.30 9.88 4.95
CA VAL A 138 -10.53 9.67 6.40
C VAL A 138 -11.62 8.64 6.68
N HIS A 139 -12.63 8.55 5.80
CA HIS A 139 -13.79 7.67 5.95
C HIS A 139 -13.83 6.54 4.91
N GLY A 140 -13.48 6.86 3.66
CA GLY A 140 -13.60 5.94 2.53
C GLY A 140 -12.42 4.97 2.35
N GLY A 141 -11.31 5.13 3.07
CA GLY A 141 -10.15 4.25 2.96
C GLY A 141 -9.27 4.46 1.72
N LEU A 142 -9.42 5.56 0.98
CA LEU A 142 -8.49 5.96 -0.09
C LEU A 142 -7.26 6.63 0.51
N CYS A 143 -6.29 5.82 0.94
CA CYS A 143 -5.20 6.29 1.81
C CYS A 143 -3.96 6.80 1.08
N ASN A 144 -3.73 6.32 -0.14
CA ASN A 144 -2.55 6.68 -0.93
C ASN A 144 -2.90 7.71 -2.02
N HIS A 145 -1.88 8.40 -2.52
CA HIS A 145 -2.08 9.48 -3.48
C HIS A 145 -2.56 8.93 -4.82
N GLU A 146 -2.06 7.77 -5.22
CA GLU A 146 -2.33 7.17 -6.53
C GLU A 146 -3.78 6.68 -6.67
N MET A 147 -4.41 6.20 -5.59
CA MET A 147 -5.84 5.88 -5.61
C MET A 147 -6.71 7.14 -5.63
N LEU A 148 -6.29 8.21 -4.95
CA LEU A 148 -6.98 9.49 -5.00
C LEU A 148 -6.91 10.08 -6.41
N ASP A 149 -5.74 10.05 -7.05
CA ASP A 149 -5.56 10.48 -8.44
C ASP A 149 -6.36 9.60 -9.41
N ALA A 150 -6.47 8.28 -9.17
CA ALA A 150 -7.33 7.41 -9.95
C ALA A 150 -8.82 7.73 -9.79
N LEU A 151 -9.27 8.11 -8.58
CA LEU A 151 -10.63 8.61 -8.39
C LEU A 151 -10.82 9.93 -9.13
N ALA A 152 -9.83 10.81 -9.06
CA ALA A 152 -9.81 12.08 -9.76
C ALA A 152 -10.00 11.89 -11.28
N ALA A 153 -9.24 10.96 -11.88
CA ALA A 153 -9.38 10.59 -13.28
C ALA A 153 -10.78 10.04 -13.63
N LYS A 154 -11.44 9.34 -12.70
CA LYS A 154 -12.83 8.89 -12.90
C LYS A 154 -13.84 10.04 -12.91
N LEU A 155 -13.59 11.11 -12.17
CA LEU A 155 -14.48 12.29 -12.18
C LEU A 155 -14.42 13.05 -13.52
N GLU A 156 -13.28 12.97 -14.22
CA GLU A 156 -13.11 13.57 -15.55
C GLU A 156 -13.78 12.75 -16.67
N ASP A 157 -13.98 11.44 -16.44
CA ASP A 157 -14.66 10.56 -17.38
C ASP A 157 -16.14 10.94 -17.49
N LYS A 158 -16.60 11.18 -18.72
CA LYS A 158 -17.99 11.54 -19.02
C LYS A 158 -18.95 10.34 -18.89
N ASN A 159 -18.42 9.14 -18.72
CA ASN A 159 -19.20 7.90 -18.60
C ASN A 159 -19.66 7.64 -17.16
N LYS A 160 -20.70 6.82 -17.01
CA LYS A 160 -21.12 6.31 -15.70
C LYS A 160 -20.04 5.35 -15.18
N PHE A 161 -19.26 5.80 -14.20
CA PHE A 161 -18.19 5.00 -13.58
C PHE A 161 -18.58 4.38 -12.23
N ILE A 162 -19.74 4.73 -11.68
CA ILE A 162 -20.29 4.12 -10.46
C ILE A 162 -21.08 2.87 -10.86
N THR A 163 -20.72 1.74 -10.26
CA THR A 163 -21.29 0.42 -10.56
C THR A 163 -21.86 -0.22 -9.29
N TYR A 164 -22.77 -1.18 -9.44
CA TYR A 164 -23.33 -1.95 -8.33
C TYR A 164 -22.82 -3.38 -8.39
N HIS A 165 -22.06 -3.79 -7.38
CA HIS A 165 -21.46 -5.12 -7.26
C HIS A 165 -21.82 -5.74 -5.90
N HIS A 166 -22.42 -6.94 -5.92
CA HIS A 166 -22.74 -7.74 -4.73
C HIS A 166 -23.50 -6.99 -3.61
N GLY A 167 -24.43 -6.09 -3.97
CA GLY A 167 -25.18 -5.34 -2.97
C GLY A 167 -24.57 -3.97 -2.62
N TYR A 168 -23.37 -3.66 -3.12
CA TYR A 168 -22.61 -2.46 -2.78
C TYR A 168 -22.33 -1.60 -4.02
N LEU A 169 -22.34 -0.29 -3.84
CA LEU A 169 -21.88 0.65 -4.85
C LEU A 169 -20.35 0.67 -4.86
N SER A 170 -19.76 0.72 -6.05
CA SER A 170 -18.32 0.70 -6.22
C SER A 170 -17.85 1.56 -7.39
N VAL A 171 -16.64 2.10 -7.24
CA VAL A 171 -15.91 2.81 -8.29
C VAL A 171 -14.67 2.00 -8.62
N HIS A 172 -14.52 1.64 -9.89
CA HIS A 172 -13.35 0.89 -10.33
C HIS A 172 -12.16 1.82 -10.54
N LEU A 173 -11.05 1.57 -9.86
CA LEU A 173 -9.84 2.37 -9.89
C LEU A 173 -8.69 1.58 -10.51
N ILE A 174 -7.93 2.23 -11.38
CA ILE A 174 -6.71 1.70 -12.00
C ILE A 174 -5.60 2.71 -11.69
N PHE A 175 -4.53 2.24 -11.04
CA PHE A 175 -3.41 3.07 -10.62
C PHE A 175 -2.11 2.26 -10.62
N ASN A 176 -0.97 2.93 -10.66
CA ASN A 176 0.34 2.31 -10.48
C ASN A 176 0.94 2.81 -9.16
N SER A 177 1.36 1.90 -8.28
CA SER A 177 1.97 2.25 -7.00
C SER A 177 2.98 1.16 -6.63
N GLU A 178 4.19 1.56 -6.26
CA GLU A 178 5.24 0.64 -5.83
C GLU A 178 4.89 -0.10 -4.53
N ALA A 179 3.99 0.47 -3.72
CA ALA A 179 3.53 -0.09 -2.46
C ALA A 179 2.42 -1.13 -2.61
N HIS A 180 1.84 -1.29 -3.81
CA HIS A 180 0.73 -2.21 -4.07
C HIS A 180 1.10 -3.32 -5.06
N PRO A 181 0.61 -4.56 -4.84
CA PRO A 181 0.86 -5.64 -5.78
C PRO A 181 0.12 -5.38 -7.09
N THR A 182 0.90 -5.26 -8.18
CA THR A 182 0.39 -5.28 -9.55
C THR A 182 -0.45 -6.52 -9.79
N ASN A 183 -1.65 -6.34 -10.33
CA ASN A 183 -2.58 -7.43 -10.64
C ASN A 183 -3.24 -7.28 -12.03
N TYR A 184 -2.85 -6.29 -12.81
CA TYR A 184 -3.43 -6.00 -14.12
C TYR A 184 -2.35 -5.47 -15.09
N VAL A 185 -2.48 -5.79 -16.39
CA VAL A 185 -1.56 -5.34 -17.44
C VAL A 185 -2.37 -4.79 -18.61
N ILE A 186 -2.03 -3.59 -19.08
CA ILE A 186 -2.57 -2.96 -20.29
C ILE A 186 -1.38 -2.51 -21.13
N ASP A 187 -1.31 -2.92 -22.40
CA ASP A 187 -0.27 -2.47 -23.33
C ASP A 187 1.14 -2.51 -22.72
N GLU A 188 1.50 -3.67 -22.14
CA GLU A 188 2.77 -3.96 -21.45
C GLU A 188 3.00 -3.20 -20.13
N ASN A 189 2.17 -2.21 -19.82
CA ASN A 189 2.23 -1.45 -18.57
C ASN A 189 1.53 -2.19 -17.43
N ARG A 190 2.17 -2.17 -16.26
CA ARG A 190 1.75 -2.86 -15.06
C ARG A 190 0.95 -1.94 -14.15
N PHE A 191 -0.26 -2.36 -13.78
CA PHE A 191 -1.16 -1.60 -12.92
C PHE A 191 -1.73 -2.44 -11.79
N THR A 192 -2.22 -1.71 -10.79
CA THR A 192 -3.14 -2.21 -9.77
C THR A 192 -4.56 -1.80 -10.14
N SER A 193 -5.44 -2.79 -10.27
CA SER A 193 -6.87 -2.64 -10.53
C SER A 193 -7.66 -3.07 -9.29
N ARG A 194 -8.46 -2.16 -8.73
CA ARG A 194 -9.25 -2.38 -7.50
C ARG A 194 -10.57 -1.64 -7.55
N SER A 195 -11.61 -2.24 -6.97
CA SER A 195 -12.86 -1.52 -6.69
C SER A 195 -12.76 -0.83 -5.34
N TRP A 196 -13.02 0.47 -5.32
CA TRP A 196 -13.28 1.23 -4.11
C TRP A 196 -14.77 1.19 -3.78
N TYR A 197 -15.10 0.95 -2.52
CA TYR A 197 -16.46 0.89 -2.01
C TYR A 197 -16.65 2.07 -1.05
N PRO A 198 -17.16 3.22 -1.53
CA PRO A 198 -17.34 4.39 -0.69
C PRO A 198 -18.31 4.09 0.45
N ASP A 199 -17.97 4.54 1.65
CA ASP A 199 -18.91 4.58 2.77
C ASP A 199 -20.01 5.63 2.51
N PRO A 200 -21.10 5.65 3.30
CA PRO A 200 -22.19 6.61 3.08
C PRO A 200 -21.74 8.08 3.03
N ILE A 201 -20.73 8.46 3.83
CA ILE A 201 -20.21 9.84 3.89
C ILE A 201 -19.41 10.17 2.62
N SER A 202 -18.46 9.32 2.24
CA SER A 202 -17.67 9.49 1.02
C SER A 202 -18.55 9.44 -0.23
N PHE A 203 -19.58 8.59 -0.22
CA PHE A 203 -20.55 8.50 -1.30
C PHE A 203 -21.41 9.77 -1.41
N ALA A 204 -21.86 10.33 -0.29
CA ALA A 204 -22.58 11.59 -0.28
C ALA A 204 -21.72 12.74 -0.84
N ALA A 205 -20.44 12.81 -0.46
CA ALA A 205 -19.49 13.78 -1.02
C ALA A 205 -19.31 13.59 -2.54
N LEU A 206 -19.18 12.34 -3.00
CA LEU A 206 -19.06 12.01 -4.43
C LEU A 206 -20.30 12.44 -5.22
N VAL A 207 -21.49 12.13 -4.71
CA VAL A 207 -22.75 12.56 -5.33
C VAL A 207 -22.87 14.09 -5.33
N GLY A 208 -22.42 14.75 -4.26
CA GLY A 208 -22.36 16.20 -4.18
C GLY A 208 -21.52 16.82 -5.30
N VAL A 209 -20.34 16.27 -5.56
CA VAL A 209 -19.47 16.67 -6.67
C VAL A 209 -20.15 16.41 -8.03
N LEU A 210 -20.72 15.23 -8.23
CA LEU A 210 -21.34 14.84 -9.52
C LEU A 210 -22.60 15.65 -9.87
N LYS A 211 -23.42 16.01 -8.86
CA LYS A 211 -24.64 16.81 -9.07
C LYS A 211 -24.36 18.23 -9.51
N CYS A 212 -23.13 18.73 -9.36
CA CYS A 212 -22.77 20.10 -9.71
C CYS A 212 -22.51 20.32 -11.21
N GLY A 213 -22.70 19.30 -12.05
CA GLY A 213 -22.87 19.42 -13.50
C GLY A 213 -21.75 20.18 -14.21
N LYS A 214 -20.74 19.46 -14.72
CA LYS A 214 -19.73 19.92 -15.69
C LYS A 214 -18.84 21.13 -15.32
N SER A 215 -19.09 21.82 -14.22
CA SER A 215 -18.25 22.95 -13.73
C SER A 215 -17.09 22.49 -12.84
N ILE A 216 -16.72 21.21 -12.93
CA ILE A 216 -15.43 20.73 -12.46
C ILE A 216 -14.55 20.85 -13.69
N LEU A 217 -13.93 22.02 -13.85
CA LEU A 217 -12.81 22.21 -14.77
C LEU A 217 -11.82 21.03 -14.60
N PRO A 218 -11.03 20.67 -15.64
CA PRO A 218 -10.03 19.63 -15.48
C PRO A 218 -9.24 19.89 -14.19
N LEU A 219 -8.96 18.82 -13.44
CA LEU A 219 -8.29 18.95 -12.15
C LEU A 219 -7.03 19.79 -12.34
N GLN A 220 -6.90 20.86 -11.56
CA GLN A 220 -5.82 21.82 -11.77
C GLN A 220 -4.50 21.34 -11.14
N LYS A 221 -4.57 20.33 -10.28
CA LYS A 221 -3.48 19.78 -9.46
C LYS A 221 -3.80 18.33 -9.06
N ASN A 222 -2.80 17.63 -8.54
CA ASN A 222 -2.95 16.28 -7.99
C ASN A 222 -3.99 16.25 -6.85
N ALA A 223 -4.68 15.13 -6.69
CA ALA A 223 -5.78 14.99 -5.72
C ALA A 223 -5.33 15.29 -4.28
N PHE A 224 -4.10 14.90 -3.93
CA PHE A 224 -3.53 15.17 -2.61
C PHE A 224 -3.36 16.67 -2.32
N CYS A 225 -3.05 17.50 -3.32
CA CYS A 225 -2.90 18.93 -3.11
C CYS A 225 -4.22 19.60 -2.70
N TYR A 226 -5.37 19.07 -3.13
CA TYR A 226 -6.67 19.53 -2.62
C TYR A 226 -6.86 19.21 -1.13
N ILE A 227 -6.32 18.07 -0.67
CA ILE A 227 -6.33 17.73 0.76
C ILE A 227 -5.41 18.68 1.53
N GLU A 228 -4.21 18.94 1.03
CA GLU A 228 -3.28 19.89 1.66
C GLU A 228 -3.89 21.28 1.79
N ASP A 229 -4.51 21.81 0.73
CA ASP A 229 -5.16 23.11 0.76
C ASP A 229 -6.33 23.16 1.75
N LEU A 230 -7.10 22.07 1.84
CA LEU A 230 -8.15 21.94 2.84
C LEU A 230 -7.58 22.00 4.25
N LEU A 231 -6.52 21.23 4.52
CA LEU A 231 -5.90 21.13 5.83
C LEU A 231 -5.24 22.46 6.24
N ASN A 232 -4.53 23.11 5.32
CA ASN A 232 -3.94 24.44 5.53
C ASN A 232 -4.99 25.49 5.90
N ARG A 233 -6.16 25.43 5.25
CA ARG A 233 -7.24 26.36 5.52
C ARG A 233 -7.99 26.05 6.82
N THR A 234 -8.09 24.77 7.17
CA THR A 234 -8.93 24.30 8.29
C THR A 234 -8.16 24.25 9.61
N LEU A 235 -6.86 23.96 9.56
CA LEU A 235 -5.99 23.86 10.72
C LEU A 235 -5.06 25.08 10.80
N PRO A 236 -4.63 25.49 12.00
CA PRO A 236 -3.65 26.57 12.13
C PRO A 236 -2.30 26.17 11.52
N ASP A 237 -1.66 27.07 10.75
CA ASP A 237 -0.46 26.88 9.91
C ASP A 237 0.64 25.99 10.51
N ALA A 238 0.92 26.13 11.80
CA ALA A 238 1.96 25.35 12.48
C ALA A 238 1.69 23.83 12.52
N SER A 239 0.46 23.40 12.25
CA SER A 239 0.01 21.99 12.35
C SER A 239 0.21 21.19 11.07
N VAL A 240 0.32 21.86 9.90
CA VAL A 240 0.33 21.15 8.61
C VAL A 240 1.66 20.47 8.33
N ASN A 241 2.75 20.97 8.92
CA ASN A 241 4.09 20.36 8.83
C ASN A 241 4.16 18.89 9.34
N VAL A 242 3.11 18.43 10.04
CA VAL A 242 2.97 17.04 10.53
C VAL A 242 2.54 16.07 9.42
N PHE A 243 1.92 16.54 8.33
CA PHE A 243 1.40 15.70 7.25
C PHE A 243 2.44 15.35 6.18
N LYS A 244 3.65 14.96 6.59
CA LYS A 244 4.61 14.31 5.68
C LYS A 244 4.09 12.91 5.30
N SER A 245 4.37 12.45 4.08
CA SER A 245 3.82 11.20 3.49
C SER A 245 3.88 9.97 4.43
N ASP A 246 4.98 9.77 5.16
CA ASP A 246 5.12 8.64 6.09
C ASP A 246 4.21 8.78 7.33
N SER A 247 4.09 9.99 7.87
CA SER A 247 3.22 10.29 9.02
C SER A 247 1.73 10.22 8.65
N TRP A 248 1.39 10.56 7.40
CA TRP A 248 0.03 10.52 6.86
C TRP A 248 -0.57 9.12 6.90
N LEU A 249 0.12 8.13 6.33
CA LEU A 249 -0.35 6.74 6.28
C LEU A 249 -0.46 6.12 7.68
N HIS A 250 0.50 6.41 8.57
CA HIS A 250 0.43 5.94 9.96
C HIS A 250 -0.69 6.62 10.76
N GLY A 251 -0.92 7.92 10.55
CA GLY A 251 -2.03 8.66 11.13
C GLY A 251 -3.39 8.13 10.67
N LEU A 252 -3.54 7.84 9.38
CA LEU A 252 -4.76 7.21 8.84
C LEU A 252 -4.96 5.79 9.36
N SER A 253 -3.87 5.03 9.52
CA SER A 253 -3.94 3.70 10.13
C SER A 253 -4.55 3.74 11.53
N LEU A 254 -4.18 4.75 12.33
CA LEU A 254 -4.77 5.02 13.63
C LEU A 254 -6.24 5.45 13.55
N VAL A 255 -6.61 6.26 12.55
CA VAL A 255 -8.01 6.64 12.28
C VAL A 255 -8.86 5.38 12.09
N PHE A 256 -8.47 4.49 11.19
CA PHE A 256 -9.22 3.24 10.93
C PHE A 256 -9.18 2.25 12.08
N GLU A 257 -8.12 2.24 12.88
CA GLU A 257 -8.05 1.36 14.04
C GLU A 257 -8.99 1.81 15.16
N ARG A 258 -9.09 3.12 15.40
CA ARG A 258 -9.72 3.68 16.60
C ARG A 258 -11.13 4.19 16.41
N LEU A 259 -11.49 4.62 15.20
CA LEU A 259 -12.85 5.09 14.95
C LEU A 259 -13.75 3.92 14.52
N HIS A 260 -14.64 3.53 15.43
CA HIS A 260 -15.62 2.45 15.27
C HIS A 260 -16.70 2.71 14.19
N THR A 261 -16.82 3.95 13.73
CA THR A 261 -17.79 4.38 12.70
C THR A 261 -17.31 4.14 11.28
N HIS A 262 -16.04 3.76 11.08
CA HIS A 262 -15.51 3.54 9.75
C HIS A 262 -15.88 2.15 9.25
N SER A 263 -16.57 2.11 8.11
CA SER A 263 -16.62 0.91 7.27
C SER A 263 -15.28 0.75 6.56
N CYS A 264 -14.20 0.60 7.31
CA CYS A 264 -13.01 -0.02 6.76
C CYS A 264 -13.40 -1.49 6.54
N PRO A 265 -13.48 -1.98 5.29
CA PRO A 265 -13.75 -3.39 5.06
C PRO A 265 -12.79 -4.21 5.93
N ALA A 266 -13.28 -5.23 6.63
CA ALA A 266 -12.50 -5.95 7.65
C ALA A 266 -11.11 -6.41 7.15
N PHE A 267 -10.94 -6.59 5.84
CA PHE A 267 -9.67 -6.90 5.18
C PHE A 267 -8.65 -5.75 5.18
N LEU A 268 -9.05 -4.48 5.02
CA LEU A 268 -8.15 -3.32 5.13
C LEU A 268 -7.70 -3.14 6.58
N GLY A 269 -8.62 -3.29 7.54
CA GLY A 269 -8.29 -3.36 8.96
C GLY A 269 -7.35 -4.52 9.29
N ALA A 270 -7.51 -5.67 8.62
CA ALA A 270 -6.58 -6.79 8.75
C ALA A 270 -5.21 -6.53 8.09
N THR A 271 -5.15 -5.79 6.99
CA THR A 271 -3.90 -5.44 6.28
C THR A 271 -3.09 -4.43 7.10
N ILE A 272 -3.73 -3.36 7.57
CA ILE A 272 -3.13 -2.34 8.45
C ILE A 272 -2.63 -2.98 9.75
N ARG A 273 -3.39 -3.92 10.33
CA ARG A 273 -2.98 -4.67 11.52
C ARG A 273 -2.01 -5.82 11.23
N GLY A 274 -1.46 -5.93 10.02
CA GLY A 274 -0.51 -6.96 9.60
C GLY A 274 -1.02 -8.40 9.74
N LYS A 275 -2.35 -8.61 9.81
CA LYS A 275 -2.98 -9.93 9.90
C LYS A 275 -3.06 -10.63 8.55
N ILE A 276 -3.20 -9.88 7.46
CA ILE A 276 -3.12 -10.40 6.09
C ILE A 276 -1.99 -9.70 5.35
N THR A 277 -1.26 -10.47 4.54
CA THR A 277 -0.07 -10.01 3.81
C THR A 277 -0.39 -9.28 2.52
N SER A 278 -1.63 -9.39 2.05
CA SER A 278 -2.13 -8.69 0.87
C SER A 278 -3.65 -8.63 0.85
N CYS A 279 -4.22 -7.54 0.35
CA CYS A 279 -5.65 -7.41 0.02
C CYS A 279 -6.10 -8.34 -1.12
N SER A 280 -5.18 -9.13 -1.70
CA SER A 280 -5.47 -10.15 -2.73
C SER A 280 -5.62 -11.57 -2.18
N ASP A 281 -5.38 -11.80 -0.88
CA ASP A 281 -5.55 -13.12 -0.27
C ASP A 281 -7.04 -13.39 0.01
N HIS A 282 -7.80 -13.60 -1.07
CA HIS A 282 -9.21 -14.01 -1.02
C HIS A 282 -9.40 -15.45 -0.48
N SER A 283 -8.30 -16.15 -0.18
CA SER A 283 -8.26 -17.56 0.20
C SER A 283 -8.30 -17.83 1.72
N ALA A 284 -8.60 -16.82 2.55
CA ALA A 284 -8.66 -16.98 4.01
C ALA A 284 -10.07 -16.82 4.61
N MET A 285 -11.11 -16.76 3.78
CA MET A 285 -12.51 -16.85 4.23
C MET A 285 -13.17 -18.09 3.66
N SER A 286 -12.73 -19.24 4.19
CA SER A 286 -13.47 -20.50 4.22
C SER A 286 -13.25 -21.14 5.58
#